data_AF-A0AAV0H9S7-F1
#
_entry.id   AF-A0AAV0H9S7-F1
#
_cell.length_a   1.000
_cell.length_b   1.000
_cell.length_c   1.000
_cell.angle_alpha   90.00
_cell.angle_beta   90.00
_cell.angle_gamma   90.00
#
_symmetry.space_group_name_H-M   'P 1'
#
loop_
_entity.id
_entity.type
_entity.pdbx_description
1 polymer ?
#
loop_
_entity_poly.entity_id
_entity_poly.type
_entity_poly.pdbx_seq_one_letter_code
_entity_poly.pdbx_strand_id
1 'polypeptide(L)' 'MALSANEVWGAISAATNMYPAAMPNLIAGIRVTSRDGVTAGSVREITFGTGT' A
#
# COMPACT_ATOMS: atom_id res chain seq x y z
N MET A 1 8.73 2.70 21.49
CA MET A 1 7.43 3.39 21.46
C MET A 1 6.53 2.61 20.51
N ALA A 2 5.33 2.22 20.92
CA ALA A 2 4.37 1.55 20.05
C ALA A 2 3.57 2.61 19.28
N LEU A 3 3.38 2.40 17.97
CA LEU A 3 2.52 3.27 17.15
C LEU A 3 1.06 3.10 17.58
N SER A 4 0.32 4.20 17.62
CA SER A 4 -1.14 4.17 17.79
C SER A 4 -1.81 3.55 16.56
N ALA A 5 -3.02 3.01 16.73
CA ALA A 5 -3.78 2.41 15.63
C ALA A 5 -4.04 3.40 14.48
N ASN A 6 -4.20 4.69 14.79
CA ASN A 6 -4.39 5.74 13.78
C ASN A 6 -3.10 5.99 12.98
N GLU A 7 -1.94 5.97 13.64
CA GLU A 7 -0.65 6.08 12.96
C GLU A 7 -0.38 4.88 12.06
N VAL A 8 -0.75 3.68 12.51
CA VAL A 8 -0.66 2.45 11.70
C VAL A 8 -1.62 2.53 10.51
N TRP A 9 -2.86 2.95 10.71
CA TRP A 9 -3.85 3.05 9.63
C TRP A 9 -3.50 4.12 8.60
N GLY A 10 -3.03 5.29 9.05
CA GLY A 10 -2.52 6.34 8.17
C GLY A 10 -1.31 5.89 7.37
N ALA A 11 -0.40 5.13 8.00
CA ALA A 11 0.74 4.52 7.33
C ALA A 11 0.31 3.50 6.26
N ILE A 12 -0.66 2.62 6.55
CA ILE A 12 -1.18 1.63 5.57
C ILE A 12 -1.84 2.33 4.37
N SER A 13 -2.61 3.39 4.63
CA SER A 13 -3.23 4.21 3.60
C SER A 13 -2.17 4.84 2.68
N ALA A 14 -1.16 5.49 3.28
CA ALA A 14 -0.02 6.06 2.57
C ALA A 14 0.83 4.99 1.86
N ALA A 15 0.88 3.78 2.42
CA ALA A 15 1.70 2.70 1.91
C ALA A 15 1.23 2.14 0.58
N THR A 16 -0.03 2.38 0.20
CA THR A 16 -0.52 2.19 -1.19
C THR A 16 0.41 2.85 -2.22
N ASN A 17 1.00 4.01 -1.88
CA ASN A 17 1.94 4.72 -2.74
C ASN A 17 3.41 4.47 -2.36
N MET A 18 3.70 4.16 -1.09
CA MET A 18 5.08 4.01 -0.61
C MET A 18 5.66 2.62 -0.81
N TYR A 19 4.86 1.55 -0.77
CA TYR A 19 5.38 0.19 -0.84
C TYR A 19 6.17 -0.12 -2.12
N PRO A 20 5.74 0.34 -3.32
CA PRO A 20 6.55 0.15 -4.53
C PRO A 20 7.94 0.79 -4.45
N ALA A 21 8.07 1.92 -3.77
CA ALA A 21 9.35 2.61 -3.61
C ALA A 21 10.20 2.05 -2.45
N ALA A 22 9.56 1.68 -1.34
CA ALA A 22 10.24 1.20 -0.14
C ALA A 22 10.65 -0.27 -0.23
N MET A 23 9.89 -1.07 -0.98
CA MET A 23 10.05 -2.52 -1.05
C MET A 23 9.90 -3.04 -2.49
N PRO A 24 10.62 -2.48 -3.49
CA PRO A 24 10.43 -2.80 -4.91
C PRO A 24 10.60 -4.30 -5.22
N ASN A 25 11.42 -5.00 -4.43
CA ASN A 25 11.67 -6.44 -4.59
C ASN A 25 10.46 -7.30 -4.17
N LEU A 26 9.57 -6.77 -3.32
CA LEU A 26 8.37 -7.44 -2.81
C LEU A 26 7.10 -6.93 -3.50
N ILE A 27 7.00 -5.61 -3.70
CA ILE A 27 5.88 -4.93 -4.34
C ILE A 27 6.47 -4.11 -5.49
N ALA A 28 6.24 -4.54 -6.72
CA ALA A 28 6.70 -3.82 -7.91
C ALA A 28 5.80 -2.63 -8.26
N GLY A 29 4.51 -2.70 -7.88
CA GLY A 29 3.55 -1.64 -8.18
C GLY A 29 2.21 -1.83 -7.51
N ILE A 30 1.50 -0.73 -7.32
CA ILE A 30 0.10 -0.74 -6.87
C ILE A 30 -0.68 0.22 -7.77
N ARG A 31 -1.77 -0.28 -8.35
CA ARG A 31 -2.67 0.49 -9.22
C ARG A 31 -4.06 0.51 -8.61
N VAL A 32 -4.60 1.71 -8.37
CA VAL A 32 -5.99 1.86 -7.91
C VAL A 32 -6.91 1.67 -9.12
N THR A 33 -7.85 0.73 -9.04
CA THR A 33 -8.80 0.42 -10.12
C THR A 33 -10.21 0.93 -9.85
N SER A 34 -10.51 1.27 -8.59
CA SER A 34 -11.80 1.83 -8.19
C SER A 34 -11.64 2.74 -6.99
N ARG A 35 -12.34 3.89 -7.02
CA ARG A 35 -12.32 4.96 -6.00
C ARG A 35 -10.90 5.52 -5.79
N ASP A 36 -10.48 5.74 -4.55
CA ASP A 36 -9.25 6.43 -4.16
C ASP A 36 -8.16 5.49 -3.58
N GLY A 37 -8.47 4.20 -3.44
CA GLY A 37 -7.53 3.19 -2.92
C GLY A 37 -7.44 3.12 -1.40
N VAL A 38 -8.13 3.99 -0.67
CA VAL A 38 -8.01 4.14 0.79
C VAL A 38 -9.36 4.15 1.51
N THR A 39 -10.40 4.64 0.84
CA THR A 39 -11.78 4.63 1.31
C THR A 39 -12.37 3.22 1.19
N ALA A 40 -13.28 2.88 2.11
CA ALA A 40 -14.00 1.61 2.08
C ALA A 40 -14.67 1.36 0.72
N GLY A 41 -14.49 0.15 0.20
CA GLY A 41 -14.98 -0.24 -1.14
C GLY A 41 -14.06 0.16 -2.30
N SER A 42 -12.86 0.68 -2.04
CA SER A 42 -11.83 0.86 -3.06
C SER A 42 -11.24 -0.49 -3.51
N VAL A 43 -10.81 -0.56 -4.76
CA VAL A 43 -10.15 -1.74 -5.33
C VAL A 43 -8.74 -1.35 -5.77
N ARG A 44 -7.77 -2.19 -5.40
CA ARG A 44 -6.35 -2.03 -5.72
C ARG A 44 -5.84 -3.31 -6.39
N GLU A 45 -5.11 -3.14 -7.47
CA GLU A 45 -4.33 -4.18 -8.12
C GLU A 45 -2.88 -4.06 -7.63
N ILE A 46 -2.33 -5.14 -7.08
CA ILE A 46 -0.98 -5.17 -6.54
C ILE A 46 -0.13 -6.08 -7.43
N THR A 47 0.95 -5.53 -7.97
CA THR A 47 1.97 -6.29 -8.68
C THR A 47 3.07 -6.65 -7.69
N PHE A 48 3.23 -7.94 -7.42
CA PHE A 48 4.34 -8.43 -6.60
C PHE A 48 5.65 -8.40 -7.39
N GLY A 49 6.73 -8.07 -6.70
CA GLY A 49 8.07 -8.22 -7.25
C GLY A 49 8.41 -9.70 -7.44
N THR A 50 9.41 -9.99 -8.26
CA THR A 50 9.79 -11.37 -8.59
C THR A 50 10.43 -12.13 -7.43
N GLY A 51 10.74 -11.45 -6.33
CA GLY A 51 11.44 -12.01 -5.18
C GLY A 51 12.89 -12.40 -5.50
N THR A 52 13.74 -12.31 -4.49
CA THR A 52 15.02 -13.03 -4.42
C THR A 52 15.10 -13.66 -3.05
#